data_AF-I2NQX0-F1
#
_entry.id   AF-I2NQX0-F1
#
_cell.length_a   1.000
_cell.length_b   1.000
_cell.length_c   1.000
_cell.angle_alpha   90.00
_cell.angle_beta   90.00
_cell.angle_gamma   90.00
#
_symmetry.space_group_name_H-M   'P 1'
#
loop_
_entity.id
_entity.type
_entity.pdbx_description
1 polymer ?
#
loop_
_entity_poly.entity_id
_entity_poly.type
_entity_poly.pdbx_seq_one_letter_code
_entity_poly.pdbx_strand_id
1 'polypeptide(L)'
;MIQWWQILLLTLYSAYQICDELTIVSSAGSPVFAGFITGLVMGDLGTGLFIGASLQLTVLGVGTFGGASRIDATSGAVLATAFSVAQGIKPEIAISTIAVPVAALLTYADILGRMSTTAFAHRIDAAIERFDYKGIERNYLLGAVPWALSRALPVFLALAFGGAFVQSVVDFVAKYQWFANGLTLAGRMLPGLGFAILLHYLPVKRHLHYLALGFGLTAMLTVLYSNVQSVGAAISAMLGTDAFAKLPKEQMVAFTNNFKSVSMIGVAIIGIFLAVQHFKNSQRTVVAAPASNVESGEIEDDEF
;
A
#
# COMPACT_ATOMS: atom_id res chain seq x y z
N MET A 1 19.34 16.68 -8.61
CA MET A 1 19.39 17.31 -7.26
C MET A 1 17.98 17.72 -6.87
N ILE A 2 17.56 17.41 -5.65
CA ILE A 2 16.22 17.72 -5.14
C ILE A 2 16.16 19.21 -4.80
N GLN A 3 15.18 19.93 -5.32
CA GLN A 3 15.02 21.36 -5.08
C GLN A 3 14.43 21.61 -3.69
N TRP A 4 14.77 22.75 -3.08
CA TRP A 4 14.31 23.09 -1.72
C TRP A 4 12.77 23.09 -1.59
N TRP A 5 12.05 23.52 -2.63
CA TRP A 5 10.60 23.54 -2.65
C TRP A 5 10.01 22.12 -2.71
N GLN A 6 10.69 21.18 -3.39
CA GLN A 6 10.30 19.77 -3.40
C GLN A 6 10.46 19.16 -2.01
N ILE A 7 11.58 19.44 -1.34
CA ILE A 7 11.83 18.99 0.04
C ILE A 7 10.71 19.48 0.96
N LEU A 8 10.37 20.76 0.88
CA LEU A 8 9.33 21.36 1.71
C LEU A 8 7.96 20.74 1.44
N LEU A 9 7.56 20.58 0.17
CA LEU A 9 6.27 19.98 -0.19
C LEU A 9 6.17 18.52 0.26
N LEU A 10 7.22 17.71 0.04
CA LEU A 10 7.22 16.31 0.45
C LEU A 10 7.21 16.17 1.97
N THR A 11 7.90 17.06 2.70
CA THR A 11 7.89 17.10 4.16
C THR A 11 6.49 17.43 4.69
N LEU A 12 5.84 18.46 4.14
CA LEU A 12 4.48 18.84 4.52
C LEU A 12 3.47 17.73 4.16
N TYR A 13 3.66 17.09 3.01
CA TYR A 13 2.83 15.96 2.61
C TYR A 13 2.98 14.77 3.57
N SER A 14 4.20 14.41 3.98
CA SER A 14 4.42 13.34 4.98
C SER A 14 3.82 13.70 6.35
N ALA A 15 3.82 14.98 6.73
CA ALA A 15 3.13 15.47 7.92
C ALA A 15 1.60 15.30 7.82
N TYR A 16 1.04 15.68 6.68
CA TYR A 16 -0.39 15.53 6.41
C TYR A 16 -0.81 14.06 6.35
N GLN A 17 0.04 13.20 5.79
CA GLN A 17 -0.25 11.80 5.56
C GLN A 17 -0.59 11.03 6.85
N ILE A 18 0.19 11.23 7.90
CA ILE A 18 -0.06 10.58 9.19
C ILE A 18 -1.31 11.14 9.88
N CYS A 19 -1.56 12.45 9.74
CA CYS A 19 -2.80 13.05 10.23
C CYS A 19 -4.02 12.52 9.48
N ASP A 20 -3.93 12.31 8.16
CA ASP A 20 -4.98 11.70 7.35
C ASP A 20 -5.27 10.26 7.79
N GLU A 21 -4.24 9.44 8.00
CA GLU A 21 -4.41 8.05 8.46
C GLU A 21 -5.12 7.96 9.82
N LEU A 22 -4.97 8.98 10.68
CA LEU A 22 -5.57 9.04 12.02
C LEU A 22 -6.97 9.67 12.07
N THR A 23 -7.34 10.50 11.09
CA THR A 23 -8.55 11.35 11.18
C THR A 23 -9.54 11.10 10.04
N ILE A 24 -9.22 11.62 8.84
CA ILE A 24 -10.15 11.69 7.70
C ILE A 24 -10.15 10.39 6.90
N VAL A 25 -9.01 9.68 6.87
CA VAL A 25 -8.80 8.43 6.12
C VAL A 25 -9.21 8.62 4.65
N SER A 26 -8.73 9.70 4.03
CA SER A 26 -9.01 10.03 2.62
C SER A 26 -8.27 9.13 1.63
N SER A 27 -7.55 8.11 2.12
CA SER A 27 -6.61 7.25 1.38
C SER A 27 -5.30 7.94 0.98
N ALA A 28 -5.10 9.21 1.35
CA ALA A 28 -3.81 9.89 1.20
C ALA A 28 -2.72 9.27 2.10
N GLY A 29 -3.13 8.56 3.15
CA GLY A 29 -2.35 7.63 3.98
C GLY A 29 -1.82 6.36 3.30
N SER A 30 -2.03 6.15 1.99
CA SER A 30 -1.59 4.91 1.32
C SER A 30 -0.21 5.06 0.62
N PRO A 31 0.64 4.02 0.63
CA PRO A 31 1.90 4.02 -0.12
C PRO A 31 1.74 4.33 -1.62
N VAL A 32 0.65 3.88 -2.27
CA VAL A 32 0.39 4.24 -3.68
C VAL A 32 0.18 5.73 -3.85
N PHE A 33 -0.60 6.34 -2.96
CA PHE A 33 -0.85 7.78 -3.02
C PHE A 33 0.41 8.59 -2.70
N ALA A 34 1.25 8.12 -1.77
CA ALA A 34 2.55 8.70 -1.51
C ALA A 34 3.47 8.66 -2.73
N GLY A 35 3.53 7.53 -3.43
CA GLY A 35 4.26 7.40 -4.69
C GLY A 35 3.71 8.30 -5.79
N PHE A 36 2.39 8.44 -5.87
CA PHE A 36 1.71 9.35 -6.81
C PHE A 36 2.10 10.83 -6.58
N ILE A 37 1.92 11.34 -5.34
CA ILE A 37 2.25 12.73 -4.99
C ILE A 37 3.74 12.99 -5.17
N THR A 38 4.59 12.06 -4.74
CA THR A 38 6.03 12.23 -4.86
C THR A 38 6.49 12.20 -6.31
N GLY A 39 5.95 11.29 -7.12
CA GLY A 39 6.24 11.23 -8.56
C GLY A 39 5.81 12.51 -9.28
N LEU A 40 4.67 13.10 -8.90
CA LEU A 40 4.20 14.38 -9.43
C LEU A 40 5.17 15.53 -9.07
N VAL A 41 5.57 15.62 -7.80
CA VAL A 41 6.50 16.67 -7.32
C VAL A 41 7.89 16.51 -7.96
N MET A 42 8.34 15.28 -8.19
CA MET A 42 9.65 14.97 -8.75
C MET A 42 9.68 14.98 -10.29
N GLY A 43 8.52 14.97 -10.95
CA GLY A 43 8.39 15.01 -12.41
C GLY A 43 8.40 13.66 -13.12
N ASP A 44 8.42 12.54 -12.38
CA ASP A 44 8.31 11.18 -12.94
C ASP A 44 7.23 10.38 -12.19
N LEU A 45 6.03 10.43 -12.75
CA LEU A 45 4.87 9.74 -12.22
C LEU A 45 4.96 8.22 -12.37
N GLY A 46 5.63 7.72 -13.41
CA GLY A 46 5.74 6.30 -13.68
C GLY A 46 6.57 5.60 -12.61
N THR A 47 7.73 6.17 -12.30
CA THR A 47 8.60 5.68 -11.22
C THR A 47 7.91 5.77 -9.86
N GLY A 48 7.24 6.90 -9.57
CA GLY A 48 6.53 7.08 -8.29
C GLY A 48 5.38 6.10 -8.08
N LEU A 49 4.52 5.92 -9.10
CA LEU A 49 3.43 4.94 -9.02
C LEU A 49 3.93 3.50 -8.91
N PHE A 50 5.03 3.16 -9.59
CA PHE A 50 5.62 1.83 -9.49
C PHE A 50 6.10 1.53 -8.07
N ILE A 51 6.90 2.43 -7.49
CA ILE A 51 7.42 2.29 -6.12
C ILE A 51 6.29 2.24 -5.10
N GLY A 52 5.32 3.16 -5.21
CA GLY A 52 4.15 3.21 -4.34
C GLY A 52 3.30 1.94 -4.42
N ALA A 53 3.05 1.43 -5.63
CA ALA A 53 2.31 0.18 -5.86
C ALA A 53 3.04 -1.03 -5.27
N SER A 54 4.36 -1.14 -5.47
CA SER A 54 5.14 -2.24 -4.90
C SER A 54 5.12 -2.24 -3.37
N LEU A 55 5.23 -1.07 -2.75
CA LEU A 55 5.15 -0.95 -1.29
C LEU A 55 3.75 -1.20 -0.76
N GLN A 56 2.72 -0.77 -1.49
CA GLN A 56 1.33 -1.10 -1.14
C GLN A 56 1.13 -2.60 -1.05
N LEU A 57 1.65 -3.35 -2.02
CA LEU A 57 1.57 -4.82 -2.02
C LEU A 57 2.33 -5.45 -0.85
N THR A 58 3.42 -4.82 -0.41
CA THR A 58 4.25 -5.30 0.72
C THR A 58 3.55 -5.10 2.07
N VAL A 59 2.71 -4.08 2.18
CA VAL A 59 2.02 -3.71 3.44
C VAL A 59 0.64 -4.36 3.55
N LEU A 60 0.23 -5.13 2.54
CA LEU A 60 -1.00 -5.91 2.61
C LEU A 60 -0.98 -6.79 3.88
N GLY A 61 -2.00 -6.65 4.71
CA GLY A 61 -2.12 -7.41 5.96
C GLY A 61 -1.29 -6.91 7.13
N VAL A 62 -0.37 -5.97 6.95
CA VAL A 62 0.31 -5.32 8.08
C VAL A 62 -0.73 -4.39 8.71
N GLY A 63 -1.20 -4.69 9.94
CA GLY A 63 -2.20 -3.97 10.76
C GLY A 63 -1.63 -3.26 12.01
N THR A 64 -2.12 -2.07 12.41
CA THR A 64 -1.86 -1.56 13.78
C THR A 64 -2.85 -2.25 14.70
N PHE A 65 -2.43 -3.32 15.38
CA PHE A 65 -3.29 -4.08 16.30
C PHE A 65 -2.87 -3.81 17.75
N GLY A 66 -3.81 -3.42 18.61
CA GLY A 66 -3.56 -3.25 20.05
C GLY A 66 -2.50 -2.21 20.40
N GLY A 67 -2.35 -1.15 19.58
CA GLY A 67 -1.32 -0.12 19.81
C GLY A 67 0.06 -0.46 19.26
N ALA A 68 0.24 -1.61 18.60
CA ALA A 68 1.48 -1.95 17.90
C ALA A 68 1.72 -1.03 16.70
N SER A 69 2.95 -0.51 16.61
CA SER A 69 3.37 0.29 15.45
C SER A 69 3.62 -0.61 14.25
N ARG A 70 3.26 -0.12 13.07
CA ARG A 70 3.51 -0.77 11.79
C ARG A 70 4.72 -0.19 11.08
N ILE A 71 5.21 -0.93 10.08
CA ILE A 71 6.16 -0.41 9.12
C ILE A 71 5.60 0.85 8.45
N ASP A 72 6.41 1.90 8.37
CA ASP A 72 6.02 3.14 7.69
C ASP A 72 6.40 3.10 6.21
N ALA A 73 5.65 2.29 5.47
CA ALA A 73 5.85 2.17 4.04
C ALA A 73 5.48 3.43 3.27
N THR A 74 4.72 4.35 3.87
CA THR A 74 4.32 5.59 3.23
C THR A 74 5.47 6.56 3.06
N SER A 75 6.15 6.89 4.16
CA SER A 75 7.38 7.70 4.11
C SER A 75 8.50 6.97 3.38
N GLY A 76 8.56 5.63 3.49
CA GLY A 76 9.44 4.80 2.66
C GLY A 76 9.22 5.00 1.16
N ALA A 77 7.95 5.09 0.72
CA ALA A 77 7.58 5.35 -0.67
C ALA A 77 7.99 6.77 -1.11
N VAL A 78 7.77 7.77 -0.27
CA VAL A 78 8.19 9.16 -0.52
C VAL A 78 9.70 9.23 -0.72
N LEU A 79 10.48 8.69 0.22
CA LEU A 79 11.94 8.79 0.17
C LEU A 79 12.53 7.98 -0.99
N ALA A 80 12.08 6.74 -1.20
CA ALA A 80 12.58 5.93 -2.30
C ALA A 80 12.21 6.52 -3.67
N THR A 81 11.01 7.09 -3.83
CA THR A 81 10.62 7.76 -5.07
C THR A 81 11.48 9.00 -5.31
N ALA A 82 11.64 9.86 -4.29
CA ALA A 82 12.45 11.07 -4.41
C ALA A 82 13.90 10.75 -4.79
N PHE A 83 14.54 9.79 -4.14
CA PHE A 83 15.91 9.42 -4.46
C PHE A 83 16.05 8.65 -5.76
N SER A 84 15.10 7.78 -6.11
CA SER A 84 15.09 7.06 -7.40
C SER A 84 15.06 8.04 -8.57
N VAL A 85 14.17 9.04 -8.52
CA VAL A 85 14.07 10.05 -9.59
C VAL A 85 15.26 11.01 -9.57
N ALA A 86 15.72 11.44 -8.39
CA ALA A 86 16.81 12.41 -8.28
C ALA A 86 18.19 11.87 -8.67
N GLN A 87 18.45 10.58 -8.43
CA GLN A 87 19.74 9.91 -8.66
C GLN A 87 19.69 8.92 -9.84
N GLY A 88 18.53 8.74 -10.49
CA GLY A 88 18.38 7.82 -11.61
C GLY A 88 18.51 6.33 -11.22
N ILE A 89 18.17 5.99 -9.98
CA ILE A 89 18.25 4.61 -9.48
C ILE A 89 17.06 3.84 -10.02
N LYS A 90 17.29 2.59 -10.44
CA LYS A 90 16.21 1.69 -10.85
C LYS A 90 15.19 1.52 -9.71
N PRO A 91 13.87 1.61 -9.98
CA PRO A 91 12.84 1.55 -8.96
C PRO A 91 12.91 0.30 -8.07
N GLU A 92 13.23 -0.88 -8.63
CA GLU A 92 13.33 -2.14 -7.88
C GLU A 92 14.46 -2.14 -6.86
N ILE A 93 15.58 -1.49 -7.22
CA ILE A 93 16.72 -1.32 -6.33
C ILE A 93 16.33 -0.30 -5.26
N ALA A 94 15.72 0.83 -5.62
CA ALA A 94 15.29 1.85 -4.67
C ALA A 94 14.30 1.32 -3.60
N ILE A 95 13.37 0.44 -4.00
CA ILE A 95 12.44 -0.20 -3.05
C ILE A 95 13.22 -0.98 -1.98
N SER A 96 14.23 -1.73 -2.40
CA SER A 96 14.90 -2.70 -1.54
C SER A 96 16.10 -2.12 -0.78
N THR A 97 16.81 -1.13 -1.34
CA THR A 97 17.91 -0.41 -0.66
C THR A 97 17.42 0.72 0.24
N ILE A 98 16.35 1.41 -0.16
CA ILE A 98 15.91 2.65 0.49
C ILE A 98 14.56 2.42 1.16
N ALA A 99 13.52 2.04 0.40
CA ALA A 99 12.16 2.09 0.94
C ALA A 99 11.96 1.16 2.14
N VAL A 100 12.34 -0.11 2.03
CA VAL A 100 12.13 -1.10 3.09
C VAL A 100 12.93 -0.79 4.36
N PRO A 101 14.25 -0.54 4.31
CA PRO A 101 15.00 -0.20 5.52
C PRO A 101 14.52 1.10 6.17
N VAL A 102 14.21 2.12 5.37
CA VAL A 102 13.72 3.40 5.88
C VAL A 102 12.32 3.24 6.49
N ALA A 103 11.42 2.51 5.85
CA ALA A 103 10.10 2.21 6.40
C ALA A 103 10.18 1.48 7.75
N ALA A 104 11.11 0.54 7.88
CA ALA A 104 11.37 -0.14 9.15
C ALA A 104 11.91 0.83 10.20
N LEU A 105 12.91 1.65 9.86
CA LEU A 105 13.52 2.62 10.79
C LEU A 105 12.52 3.67 11.27
N LEU A 106 11.65 4.15 10.38
CA LEU A 106 10.62 5.13 10.72
C LEU A 106 9.53 4.56 11.64
N THR A 107 9.46 3.25 11.83
CA THR A 107 8.61 2.65 12.88
C THR A 107 9.04 3.13 14.27
N TYR A 108 10.32 3.38 14.51
CA TYR A 108 10.79 3.92 15.79
C TYR A 108 10.38 5.38 15.98
N ALA A 109 10.35 6.17 14.90
CA ALA A 109 9.82 7.52 14.95
C ALA A 109 8.31 7.51 15.27
N ASP A 110 7.54 6.54 14.75
CA ASP A 110 6.14 6.32 15.12
C ASP A 110 5.97 6.11 16.62
N ILE A 111 6.78 5.21 17.20
CA ILE A 111 6.76 4.90 18.63
C ILE A 111 7.04 6.17 19.44
N LEU A 112 8.05 6.96 19.06
CA LEU A 112 8.36 8.23 19.73
C LEU A 112 7.20 9.23 19.63
N GLY A 113 6.58 9.36 18.45
CA GLY A 113 5.41 10.20 18.25
C GLY A 113 4.27 9.80 19.18
N ARG A 114 3.93 8.50 19.22
CA ARG A 114 2.93 7.94 20.14
C ARG A 114 3.25 8.16 21.61
N MET A 115 4.51 7.98 22.03
CA MET A 115 4.90 8.21 23.42
C MET A 115 4.76 9.67 23.83
N SER A 116 5.05 10.60 22.91
CA SER A 116 4.98 12.03 23.18
C SER A 116 3.54 12.56 23.34
N THR A 117 2.53 11.88 22.77
CA THR A 117 1.13 12.30 22.95
C THR A 117 0.60 12.06 24.36
N THR A 118 1.22 11.16 25.14
CA THR A 118 0.88 10.95 26.56
C THR A 118 1.03 12.22 27.40
N ALA A 119 1.99 13.09 27.07
CA ALA A 119 2.14 14.38 27.76
C ALA A 119 0.95 15.31 27.51
N PHE A 120 0.31 15.22 26.33
CA PHE A 120 -0.90 15.97 26.02
C PHE A 120 -2.14 15.36 26.68
N ALA A 121 -2.19 14.03 26.82
CA ALA A 121 -3.24 13.35 27.56
C ALA A 121 -3.30 13.83 29.03
N HIS A 122 -2.17 13.84 29.74
CA HIS A 122 -2.13 14.37 31.13
C HIS A 122 -2.53 15.85 31.23
N ARG A 123 -2.26 16.66 30.19
CA ARG A 123 -2.70 18.06 30.13
C ARG A 123 -4.21 18.19 29.92
N ILE A 124 -4.80 17.26 29.17
CA ILE A 124 -6.25 17.17 28.99
C ILE A 124 -6.91 16.77 30.31
N ASP A 125 -6.38 15.78 31.03
CA ASP A 125 -6.90 15.36 32.33
C ASP A 125 -6.93 16.54 33.31
N ALA A 126 -5.84 17.29 33.41
CA ALA A 126 -5.79 18.49 34.25
C ALA A 126 -6.77 19.59 33.79
N ALA A 127 -7.06 19.69 32.48
CA ALA A 127 -8.04 20.65 31.95
C ALA A 127 -9.49 20.22 32.23
N ILE A 128 -9.76 18.91 32.27
CA ILE A 128 -11.06 18.34 32.66
C ILE A 128 -11.37 18.68 34.12
N GLU A 129 -10.40 18.53 35.03
CA GLU A 129 -10.58 18.90 36.45
C GLU A 129 -10.95 20.38 36.65
N ARG A 130 -10.50 21.25 35.75
CA ARG A 130 -10.78 22.69 35.77
C ARG A 130 -12.02 23.10 34.97
N PHE A 131 -12.73 22.14 34.36
CA PHE A 131 -13.84 22.38 33.43
C PHE A 131 -13.48 23.36 32.29
N ASP A 132 -12.21 23.39 31.87
CA ASP A 132 -11.71 24.26 30.79
C ASP A 132 -11.83 23.57 29.43
N TYR A 133 -13.02 23.68 28.83
CA TYR A 133 -13.32 23.08 27.52
C TYR A 133 -12.41 23.59 26.39
N LYS A 134 -11.99 24.86 26.43
CA LYS A 134 -11.06 25.42 25.43
C LYS A 134 -9.66 24.85 25.59
N GLY A 135 -9.25 24.60 26.83
CA GLY A 135 -8.01 23.91 27.15
C GLY A 135 -7.98 22.48 26.60
N ILE A 136 -9.10 21.75 26.70
CA ILE A 136 -9.23 20.39 26.15
C ILE A 136 -9.09 20.41 24.62
N GLU A 137 -9.88 21.24 23.93
CA GLU A 137 -9.87 21.33 22.46
C GLU A 137 -8.47 21.68 21.92
N ARG A 138 -7.80 22.67 22.53
CA ARG A 138 -6.45 23.06 22.12
C ARG A 138 -5.45 21.92 22.32
N ASN A 139 -5.46 21.23 23.47
CA ASN A 139 -4.51 20.14 23.72
C ASN A 139 -4.78 18.92 22.83
N TYR A 140 -6.05 18.66 22.48
CA TYR A 140 -6.42 17.63 21.52
C TYR A 140 -5.82 17.94 20.14
N LEU A 141 -6.03 19.15 19.61
CA LEU A 141 -5.48 19.57 18.32
C LEU A 141 -3.94 19.61 18.34
N LEU A 142 -3.33 20.06 19.43
CA LEU A 142 -1.88 20.04 19.60
C LEU A 142 -1.33 18.61 19.66
N GLY A 143 -2.14 17.62 20.05
CA GLY A 143 -1.79 16.20 20.02
C GLY A 143 -1.52 15.66 18.60
N ALA A 144 -2.00 16.33 17.55
CA ALA A 144 -1.67 15.99 16.16
C ALA A 144 -0.25 16.44 15.76
N VAL A 145 0.33 17.42 16.44
CA VAL A 145 1.65 17.97 16.10
C VAL A 145 2.77 16.95 16.29
N PRO A 146 2.85 16.18 17.41
CA PRO A 146 3.87 15.16 17.55
C PRO A 146 3.76 14.02 16.52
N TRP A 147 2.54 13.67 16.10
CA TRP A 147 2.32 12.74 14.99
C TRP A 147 2.86 13.29 13.68
N ALA A 148 2.50 14.52 13.33
CA ALA A 148 3.01 15.19 12.13
C ALA A 148 4.55 15.26 12.13
N LEU A 149 5.14 15.64 13.27
CA LEU A 149 6.60 15.77 13.42
C LEU A 149 7.33 14.42 13.35
N SER A 150 6.70 13.32 13.80
CA SER A 150 7.34 12.00 13.75
C SER A 150 7.63 11.53 12.32
N ARG A 151 6.88 12.01 11.33
CA ARG A 151 7.11 11.76 9.89
C ARG A 151 7.84 12.90 9.21
N ALA A 152 7.44 14.14 9.48
CA ALA A 152 8.00 15.32 8.83
C ALA A 152 9.50 15.48 9.11
N LEU A 153 9.94 15.34 10.37
CA LEU A 153 11.34 15.54 10.72
C LEU A 153 12.25 14.51 10.04
N PRO A 154 12.00 13.19 10.13
CA PRO A 154 12.86 12.22 9.45
C PRO A 154 12.85 12.38 7.93
N VAL A 155 11.69 12.65 7.31
CA VAL A 155 11.60 12.84 5.86
C VAL A 155 12.36 14.09 5.42
N PHE A 156 12.23 15.20 6.15
CA PHE A 156 12.98 16.42 5.90
C PHE A 156 14.50 16.18 6.01
N LEU A 157 14.95 15.56 7.10
CA LEU A 157 16.36 15.27 7.33
C LEU A 157 16.92 14.34 6.24
N ALA A 158 16.16 13.31 5.87
CA ALA A 158 16.54 12.41 4.80
C ALA A 158 16.64 13.15 3.46
N LEU A 159 15.64 13.92 3.04
CA LEU A 159 15.68 14.62 1.75
C LEU A 159 16.73 15.74 1.70
N ALA A 160 16.95 16.46 2.80
CA ALA A 160 17.89 17.58 2.85
C ALA A 160 19.35 17.13 2.96
N PHE A 161 19.64 16.11 3.77
CA PHE A 161 21.01 15.70 4.10
C PHE A 161 21.37 14.29 3.64
N GLY A 162 20.38 13.45 3.33
CA GLY A 162 20.58 12.05 2.97
C GLY A 162 21.15 11.82 1.58
N GLY A 163 21.22 12.83 0.71
CA GLY A 163 21.69 12.66 -0.67
C GLY A 163 23.06 11.99 -0.78
N ALA A 164 24.04 12.42 0.02
CA ALA A 164 25.39 11.83 0.02
C ALA A 164 25.41 10.40 0.58
N PHE A 165 24.65 10.14 1.64
CA PHE A 165 24.51 8.81 2.22
C PHE A 165 23.88 7.83 1.22
N VAL A 166 22.76 8.23 0.61
CA VAL A 166 22.07 7.41 -0.40
C VAL A 166 22.97 7.16 -1.61
N GLN A 167 23.72 8.17 -2.06
CA GLN A 167 24.68 8.00 -3.15
C GLN A 167 25.77 6.98 -2.78
N SER A 168 26.31 7.02 -1.56
CA SER A 168 27.32 6.05 -1.12
C SER A 168 26.78 4.61 -1.07
N VAL A 169 25.52 4.44 -0.66
CA VAL A 169 24.84 3.13 -0.67
C VAL A 169 24.64 2.64 -2.10
N VAL A 170 24.22 3.52 -3.01
CA VAL A 170 24.02 3.20 -4.43
C VAL A 170 25.34 2.82 -5.10
N ASP A 171 26.40 3.59 -4.86
CA ASP A 171 27.73 3.35 -5.41
C ASP A 171 28.31 2.02 -4.91
N PHE A 172 28.09 1.69 -3.62
CA PHE A 172 28.45 0.40 -3.06
C PHE A 172 27.68 -0.75 -3.73
N VAL A 173 26.37 -0.59 -3.92
CA VAL A 173 25.52 -1.60 -4.59
C VAL A 173 25.94 -1.78 -6.05
N ALA A 174 26.25 -0.70 -6.77
CA ALA A 174 26.72 -0.76 -8.14
C ALA A 174 28.09 -1.46 -8.28
N LYS A 175 28.97 -1.30 -7.29
CA LYS A 175 30.27 -1.98 -7.22
C LYS A 175 30.14 -3.51 -7.09
N TYR A 176 29.10 -3.99 -6.39
CA TYR A 176 28.84 -5.41 -6.21
C TYR A 176 27.58 -5.85 -6.96
N GLN A 177 27.71 -6.10 -8.27
CA GLN A 177 26.57 -6.47 -9.13
C GLN A 177 25.78 -7.70 -8.64
N TRP A 178 26.45 -8.69 -8.03
CA TRP A 178 25.76 -9.84 -7.44
C TRP A 178 24.83 -9.43 -6.28
N PHE A 179 25.23 -8.42 -5.50
CA PHE A 179 24.44 -7.86 -4.41
C PHE A 179 23.26 -7.05 -4.94
N ALA A 180 23.47 -6.22 -5.97
CA ALA A 180 22.39 -5.50 -6.66
C ALA A 180 21.33 -6.45 -7.24
N ASN A 181 21.76 -7.56 -7.85
CA ASN A 181 20.87 -8.59 -8.38
C ASN A 181 20.09 -9.32 -7.27
N GLY A 182 20.76 -9.68 -6.17
CA GLY A 182 20.10 -10.30 -5.00
C GLY A 182 19.06 -9.38 -4.38
N LEU A 183 19.36 -8.09 -4.31
CA LEU A 183 18.46 -7.10 -3.75
C LEU A 183 17.27 -6.80 -4.68
N THR A 184 17.50 -6.76 -5.99
CA THR A 184 16.43 -6.69 -7.01
C THR A 184 15.50 -7.90 -6.90
N LEU A 185 16.05 -9.11 -6.74
CA LEU A 185 15.28 -10.33 -6.53
C LEU A 185 14.44 -10.23 -5.25
N ALA A 186 15.04 -9.80 -4.13
CA ALA A 186 14.33 -9.58 -2.88
C ALA A 186 13.18 -8.57 -3.03
N GLY A 187 13.42 -7.44 -3.71
CA GLY A 187 12.40 -6.43 -4.01
C GLY A 187 11.20 -6.99 -4.79
N ARG A 188 11.44 -7.91 -5.72
CA ARG A 188 10.39 -8.60 -6.48
C ARG A 188 9.58 -9.60 -5.66
N MET A 189 10.15 -10.11 -4.56
CA MET A 189 9.48 -11.07 -3.67
C MET A 189 8.66 -10.40 -2.56
N LEU A 190 8.89 -9.10 -2.27
CA LEU A 190 8.18 -8.35 -1.22
C LEU A 190 6.64 -8.39 -1.32
N PRO A 191 6.02 -8.28 -2.52
CA PRO A 191 4.58 -8.46 -2.64
C PRO A 191 4.07 -9.81 -2.11
N GLY A 192 4.84 -10.89 -2.31
CA GLY A 192 4.49 -12.22 -1.82
C GLY A 192 4.47 -12.29 -0.29
N LEU A 193 5.36 -11.56 0.38
CA LEU A 193 5.38 -11.45 1.83
C LEU A 193 4.10 -10.77 2.35
N GLY A 194 3.67 -9.68 1.73
CA GLY A 194 2.43 -8.99 2.10
C GLY A 194 1.20 -9.92 1.99
N PHE A 195 1.08 -10.66 0.87
CA PHE A 195 0.01 -11.65 0.74
C PHE A 195 0.09 -12.76 1.81
N ALA A 196 1.29 -13.22 2.17
CA ALA A 196 1.46 -14.23 3.21
C ALA A 196 1.01 -13.71 4.58
N ILE A 197 1.35 -12.46 4.94
CA ILE A 197 0.91 -11.80 6.18
C ILE A 197 -0.62 -11.67 6.19
N LEU A 198 -1.21 -11.22 5.09
CA LEU A 198 -2.67 -11.09 4.96
C LEU A 198 -3.40 -12.44 5.11
N LEU A 199 -2.88 -13.51 4.48
CA LEU A 199 -3.43 -14.85 4.61
C LEU A 199 -3.25 -15.46 6.00
N HIS A 200 -2.22 -15.04 6.75
CA HIS A 200 -2.02 -15.46 8.13
C HIS A 200 -3.09 -14.90 9.06
N TYR A 201 -3.50 -13.64 8.86
CA TYR A 201 -4.55 -13.00 9.66
C TYR A 201 -5.97 -13.46 9.27
N LEU A 202 -6.18 -13.87 8.02
CA LEU A 202 -7.48 -14.39 7.58
C LEU A 202 -7.70 -15.83 8.08
N PRO A 203 -8.95 -16.23 8.40
CA PRO A 203 -9.29 -17.59 8.79
C PRO A 203 -9.32 -18.54 7.57
N VAL A 204 -8.22 -18.58 6.83
CA VAL A 204 -8.06 -19.30 5.56
C VAL A 204 -8.35 -20.78 5.74
N LYS A 205 -7.88 -21.40 6.84
CA LYS A 205 -8.12 -22.82 7.15
C LYS A 205 -9.60 -23.20 7.15
N ARG A 206 -10.49 -22.30 7.61
CA ARG A 206 -11.94 -22.54 7.65
C ARG A 206 -12.62 -22.29 6.31
N HIS A 207 -12.04 -21.45 5.45
CA HIS A 207 -12.65 -20.96 4.22
C HIS A 207 -11.78 -21.24 2.98
N LEU A 208 -11.01 -22.33 2.98
CA LEU A 208 -10.06 -22.68 1.91
C LEU A 208 -10.73 -22.73 0.52
N HIS A 209 -11.98 -23.18 0.45
CA HIS A 209 -12.74 -23.28 -0.79
C HIS A 209 -12.90 -21.92 -1.50
N TYR A 210 -13.08 -20.82 -0.75
CA TYR A 210 -13.19 -19.48 -1.34
C TYR A 210 -11.86 -18.99 -1.89
N LEU A 211 -10.76 -19.27 -1.19
CA LEU A 211 -9.42 -18.95 -1.67
C LEU A 211 -9.08 -19.74 -2.94
N ALA A 212 -9.34 -21.06 -2.94
CA ALA A 212 -9.07 -21.93 -4.08
C ALA A 212 -9.93 -21.55 -5.30
N LEU A 213 -11.21 -21.21 -5.10
CA LEU A 213 -12.10 -20.75 -6.16
C LEU A 213 -11.61 -19.42 -6.74
N GLY A 214 -11.32 -18.43 -5.89
CA GLY A 214 -10.81 -17.13 -6.33
C GLY A 214 -9.49 -17.24 -7.09
N PHE A 215 -8.57 -18.08 -6.60
CA PHE A 215 -7.30 -18.38 -7.27
C PHE A 215 -7.54 -19.05 -8.64
N GLY A 216 -8.34 -20.12 -8.69
CA GLY A 216 -8.63 -20.85 -9.92
C GLY A 216 -9.30 -19.98 -10.98
N LEU A 217 -10.32 -19.21 -10.59
CA LEU A 217 -11.01 -18.29 -11.50
C LEU A 217 -10.06 -17.22 -12.04
N THR A 218 -9.22 -16.62 -11.18
CA THR A 218 -8.25 -15.60 -11.59
C THR A 218 -7.18 -16.19 -12.51
N ALA A 219 -6.70 -17.41 -12.23
CA ALA A 219 -5.73 -18.10 -13.08
C ALA A 219 -6.30 -18.39 -14.48
N MET A 220 -7.54 -18.90 -14.55
CA MET A 220 -8.22 -19.15 -15.83
C MET A 220 -8.44 -17.86 -16.64
N LEU A 221 -8.90 -16.79 -15.99
CA LEU A 221 -9.04 -15.49 -16.64
C LEU A 221 -7.68 -14.95 -17.09
N THR A 222 -6.62 -15.15 -16.33
CA THR A 222 -5.27 -14.70 -16.69
C THR A 222 -4.78 -15.36 -17.97
N VAL A 223 -4.98 -16.67 -18.10
CA VAL A 223 -4.66 -17.40 -19.33
C VAL A 223 -5.51 -16.89 -20.50
N LEU A 224 -6.82 -16.71 -20.31
CA LEU A 224 -7.71 -16.23 -21.35
C LEU A 224 -7.32 -14.84 -21.87
N TYR A 225 -7.17 -13.87 -20.97
CA TYR A 225 -6.81 -12.50 -21.33
C TYR A 225 -5.41 -12.41 -21.95
N SER A 226 -4.45 -13.22 -21.47
CA SER A 226 -3.11 -13.31 -22.07
C SER A 226 -3.16 -13.81 -23.52
N ASN A 227 -3.96 -14.87 -23.78
CA ASN A 227 -4.14 -15.40 -25.13
C ASN A 227 -4.88 -14.43 -26.06
N VAL A 228 -5.88 -13.70 -25.56
CA VAL A 228 -6.56 -12.65 -26.34
C VAL A 228 -5.59 -11.51 -26.67
N GLN A 229 -4.74 -11.11 -25.72
CA GLN A 229 -3.73 -10.08 -25.93
C GLN A 229 -2.67 -10.53 -26.95
N SER A 230 -2.23 -11.79 -26.91
CA SER A 230 -1.26 -12.32 -27.88
C SER A 230 -1.83 -12.40 -29.30
N VAL A 231 -3.10 -12.80 -29.44
CA VAL A 231 -3.81 -12.78 -30.73
C VAL A 231 -3.97 -11.34 -31.24
N GLY A 232 -4.34 -10.39 -30.37
CA GLY A 232 -4.42 -8.98 -30.73
C GLY A 232 -3.09 -8.40 -31.20
N ALA A 233 -1.98 -8.75 -30.53
CA ALA A 233 -0.63 -8.35 -30.93
C ALA A 233 -0.22 -8.98 -32.27
N ALA A 234 -0.54 -10.25 -32.52
CA ALA A 234 -0.26 -10.93 -33.78
C ALA A 234 -1.03 -10.29 -34.96
N ILE A 235 -2.31 -9.95 -34.76
CA ILE A 235 -3.14 -9.25 -35.76
C ILE A 235 -2.58 -7.84 -36.02
N SER A 236 -2.20 -7.11 -34.98
CA SER A 236 -1.59 -5.77 -35.10
C SER A 236 -0.25 -5.81 -35.85
N ALA A 237 0.60 -6.82 -35.59
CA ALA A 237 1.84 -7.03 -36.31
C ALA A 237 1.62 -7.38 -37.79
N MET A 238 0.59 -8.17 -38.12
CA MET A 238 0.21 -8.46 -39.51
C MET A 238 -0.29 -7.23 -40.26
N LEU A 239 -1.07 -6.35 -39.60
CA LEU A 239 -1.53 -5.08 -40.17
C LEU A 239 -0.40 -4.07 -40.44
N GLY A 240 0.75 -4.22 -39.76
CA GLY A 240 1.93 -3.37 -39.92
C GLY A 240 2.92 -3.81 -41.02
N THR A 241 2.64 -4.90 -41.74
CA THR A 241 3.47 -5.35 -42.87
C THR A 241 2.97 -4.83 -44.22
N ASP A 242 3.88 -4.65 -45.18
CA ASP A 242 3.68 -4.02 -46.50
C ASP A 242 2.52 -4.62 -47.36
N ALA A 243 1.98 -5.77 -46.97
CA ALA A 243 0.82 -6.40 -47.59
C ALA A 243 -0.50 -5.64 -47.33
N PHE A 244 -0.64 -4.92 -46.21
CA PHE A 244 -1.86 -4.19 -45.85
C PHE A 244 -1.86 -2.71 -46.23
N ALA A 245 -0.71 -2.14 -46.62
CA ALA A 245 -0.61 -0.75 -47.10
C ALA A 245 -1.35 -0.49 -48.43
N LYS A 246 -1.77 -1.55 -49.14
CA LYS A 246 -2.51 -1.48 -50.41
C LYS A 246 -4.03 -1.64 -50.27
N LEU A 247 -4.56 -1.86 -49.07
CA LEU A 247 -6.00 -2.00 -48.84
C LEU A 247 -6.66 -0.61 -48.61
N PRO A 248 -7.87 -0.37 -49.13
CA PRO A 248 -8.57 0.90 -48.95
C PRO A 248 -8.82 1.18 -47.47
N LYS A 249 -8.65 2.44 -47.06
CA LYS A 249 -8.73 2.91 -45.66
C LYS A 249 -10.02 2.53 -44.92
N GLU A 250 -11.08 2.17 -45.64
CA GLU A 250 -12.38 1.75 -45.09
C GLU A 250 -12.40 0.33 -44.53
N GLN A 251 -11.45 -0.54 -44.91
CA GLN A 251 -11.34 -1.93 -44.41
C GLN A 251 -10.19 -2.14 -43.42
N MET A 252 -9.42 -1.08 -43.15
CA MET A 252 -8.38 -1.11 -42.12
C MET A 252 -9.03 -1.08 -40.74
N VAL A 253 -9.41 -2.26 -40.24
CA VAL A 253 -9.72 -2.45 -38.83
C VAL A 253 -8.41 -2.22 -38.08
N ALA A 254 -8.14 -0.97 -37.70
CA ALA A 254 -7.09 -0.63 -36.77
C ALA A 254 -7.46 -1.33 -35.45
N PHE A 255 -6.83 -2.47 -35.18
CA PHE A 255 -6.95 -3.18 -33.92
C PHE A 255 -6.17 -2.41 -32.84
N THR A 256 -6.60 -1.16 -32.58
CA THR A 256 -6.07 -0.32 -31.51
C THR A 256 -6.73 -0.76 -30.22
N ASN A 257 -6.29 -1.88 -29.66
CA ASN A 257 -6.76 -2.30 -28.35
C ASN A 257 -5.59 -2.66 -27.45
N ASN A 258 -5.37 -1.78 -26.46
CA ASN A 258 -4.72 -2.13 -25.20
C ASN A 258 -5.60 -3.17 -24.49
N PHE A 259 -5.48 -4.45 -24.87
CA PHE A 259 -6.03 -5.52 -24.05
C PHE A 259 -5.26 -5.51 -22.74
N LYS A 260 -5.83 -4.85 -21.75
CA LYS A 260 -5.30 -4.89 -20.39
C LYS A 260 -5.37 -6.34 -19.92
N SER A 261 -4.33 -6.75 -19.19
CA SER A 261 -4.35 -7.97 -18.38
C SER A 261 -5.59 -7.98 -17.47
N VAL A 262 -5.92 -9.15 -16.92
CA VAL A 262 -7.10 -9.37 -16.07
C VAL A 262 -7.37 -8.16 -15.18
N SER A 263 -8.55 -7.55 -15.35
CA SER A 263 -8.94 -6.40 -14.56
C SER A 263 -9.05 -6.82 -13.10
N MET A 264 -8.07 -6.42 -12.29
CA MET A 264 -8.04 -6.64 -10.84
C MET A 264 -9.32 -6.10 -10.18
N ILE A 265 -9.86 -4.99 -10.71
CA ILE A 265 -11.15 -4.41 -10.27
C ILE A 265 -12.29 -5.39 -10.57
N GLY A 266 -12.31 -6.00 -11.75
CA GLY A 266 -13.33 -6.99 -12.11
C GLY A 266 -13.30 -8.22 -11.20
N VAL A 267 -12.09 -8.73 -10.90
CA VAL A 267 -11.91 -9.85 -9.97
C VAL A 267 -12.35 -9.46 -8.55
N ALA A 268 -12.01 -8.25 -8.09
CA ALA A 268 -12.43 -7.74 -6.80
C ALA A 268 -13.96 -7.63 -6.69
N ILE A 269 -14.64 -7.14 -7.72
CA ILE A 269 -16.11 -7.04 -7.75
C ILE A 269 -16.76 -8.43 -7.65
N ILE A 270 -16.24 -9.42 -8.40
CA ILE A 270 -16.73 -10.81 -8.31
C ILE A 270 -16.52 -11.36 -6.90
N GLY A 271 -15.35 -11.13 -6.30
CA GLY A 271 -15.05 -11.54 -4.93
C GLY A 271 -16.00 -10.90 -3.90
N ILE A 272 -16.25 -9.59 -4.02
CA ILE A 272 -17.20 -8.86 -3.15
C ILE A 272 -18.61 -9.43 -3.32
N PHE A 273 -19.05 -9.69 -4.55
CA PHE A 273 -20.36 -10.28 -4.82
C PHE A 273 -20.54 -11.64 -4.13
N LEU A 274 -19.55 -12.54 -4.27
CA LEU A 274 -19.57 -13.85 -3.62
C LEU A 274 -19.54 -13.74 -2.09
N ALA A 275 -18.76 -12.79 -1.55
CA ALA A 275 -18.70 -12.54 -0.12
C ALA A 275 -20.05 -12.04 0.44
N VAL A 276 -20.70 -11.10 -0.27
CA VAL A 276 -22.03 -10.59 0.10
C VAL A 276 -23.08 -11.70 0.04
N GLN A 277 -23.03 -12.57 -0.99
CA GLN A 277 -23.94 -13.69 -1.12
C GLN A 277 -23.78 -14.70 0.02
N HIS A 278 -22.52 -15.04 0.37
CA HIS A 278 -22.24 -15.90 1.52
C HIS A 278 -22.75 -15.29 2.82
N PHE A 279 -22.47 -14.01 3.07
CA PHE A 279 -22.92 -13.30 4.28
C PHE A 279 -24.45 -13.33 4.42
N LYS A 280 -25.19 -13.04 3.34
CA LYS A 280 -26.66 -13.13 3.33
C LYS A 280 -27.18 -14.55 3.57
N ASN A 281 -26.52 -15.56 3.00
CA ASN A 281 -26.89 -16.96 3.20
C ASN A 281 -26.60 -17.43 4.63
N SER A 282 -25.48 -17.01 5.24
CA SER A 282 -25.15 -17.30 6.63
C SER A 282 -26.14 -16.66 7.61
N GLN A 283 -26.63 -15.44 7.34
CA GLN A 283 -27.69 -14.83 8.15
C GLN A 283 -29.03 -15.56 7.99
N ARG A 284 -29.38 -16.02 6.78
CA ARG A 284 -30.59 -16.82 6.55
C ARG A 284 -30.58 -18.15 7.31
N THR A 285 -29.43 -18.81 7.42
CA THR A 285 -29.31 -20.05 8.21
C THR A 285 -29.42 -19.83 9.72
N VAL A 286 -29.00 -18.67 10.24
CA VAL A 286 -29.16 -18.33 11.68
C VAL A 286 -30.62 -17.97 12.01
N VAL A 287 -31.36 -17.40 11.05
CA VAL A 287 -32.81 -17.13 11.20
C VAL A 287 -33.66 -18.40 11.04
N ALA A 288 -33.09 -19.50 10.55
CA ALA A 288 -33.79 -20.75 10.24
C ALA A 288 -33.43 -21.92 11.21
N ALA A 289 -33.28 -21.65 12.51
CA ALA A 289 -33.26 -22.69 13.56
C ALA A 289 -34.57 -22.65 14.39
N PRO A 290 -35.06 -23.80 14.89
CA PRO A 290 -36.46 -24.21 14.77
C PRO A 290 -37.38 -23.78 15.92
N ALA A 291 -38.70 -23.89 15.67
CA ALA A 291 -39.74 -23.76 16.68
C ALA A 291 -39.53 -24.74 17.84
N SER A 292 -39.60 -24.17 19.06
CA SER A 292 -39.84 -24.79 20.37
C SER A 292 -39.71 -26.31 20.51
N ASN A 293 -38.73 -26.76 21.28
CA ASN A 293 -39.00 -27.68 22.38
C ASN A 293 -38.10 -27.30 23.56
N VAL A 294 -38.76 -27.06 24.69
CA VAL A 294 -38.16 -26.74 25.99
C VAL A 294 -37.63 -28.04 26.56
N GLU A 295 -36.31 -28.14 26.75
CA GLU A 295 -35.77 -29.01 27.79
C GLU A 295 -34.48 -28.40 28.33
N SER A 296 -34.52 -28.11 29.63
CA SER A 296 -33.47 -27.53 30.45
C SER A 296 -32.27 -28.48 30.55
N GLY A 297 -31.08 -27.97 30.24
CA GLY A 297 -29.81 -28.65 30.50
C GLY A 297 -28.73 -27.60 30.75
N GLU A 298 -28.04 -27.77 31.87
CA GLU A 298 -27.16 -26.82 32.56
C GLU A 298 -26.03 -26.22 31.71
N ILE A 299 -25.66 -24.99 32.06
CA ILE A 299 -24.46 -24.28 31.58
C ILE A 299 -23.29 -24.80 32.43
N GLU A 300 -22.38 -25.57 31.82
CA GLU A 300 -21.03 -25.72 32.37
C GLU A 300 -20.16 -24.59 31.81
N ASP A 301 -19.76 -23.70 32.72
CA ASP A 301 -18.67 -22.74 32.55
C ASP A 301 -17.36 -23.52 32.36
N ASP A 302 -16.69 -23.32 31.22
CA ASP A 302 -15.27 -23.64 31.10
C ASP A 302 -14.60 -22.57 30.20
N GLU A 303 -14.09 -21.53 30.85
CA GLU A 303 -12.92 -20.79 30.38
C GLU A 303 -11.70 -21.73 30.44
N PHE A 304 -10.94 -21.86 29.35
CA PHE A 304 -9.46 -21.76 29.28
C PHE A 304 -8.97 -21.88 27.83
#